data_AF-A0A7G1N9L0-F1
#
_entry.id   AF-A0A7G1N9L0-F1
#
_cell.length_a   1.000
_cell.length_b   1.000
_cell.length_c   1.000
_cell.angle_alpha   90.00
_cell.angle_beta   90.00
_cell.angle_gamma   90.00
#
_symmetry.space_group_name_H-M   'P 1'
#
loop_
_entity.id
_entity.type
_entity.pdbx_description
1 polymer ?
#
loop_
_entity_poly.entity_id
_entity_poly.type
_entity_poly.pdbx_seq_one_letter_code
_entity_poly.pdbx_strand_id
1 'polypeptide(L)'
;MGLQEFLDPPGQQLALVQHGCQGSHLDGLSGPSLHFRRFSVPPAGRQDGRMPMSETELLALLRELDDPERLEWPLNYDRAAASLAFGRLVRRLETDFGTQCEFEQDTQDSSEYGRVRVPAEATICGTRIVVCVSKFGSLAEVCADNPGAFLGTEEARQEDALDLSDLATVERALSELGYVNVPEELLESDYEGPSSLEHFVARPTWWTRFFGSM
;
A
#
# COMPACT_ATOMS: atom_id res chain seq x y z
N MET A 1 -27.98 -28.39 47.39
CA MET A 1 -29.10 -28.22 46.43
C MET A 1 -28.69 -27.10 45.50
N GLY A 2 -28.52 -27.25 44.19
CA GLY A 2 -28.56 -28.39 43.29
C GLY A 2 -27.68 -28.04 42.08
N LEU A 3 -26.96 -29.04 41.57
CA LEU A 3 -26.10 -29.00 40.39
C LEU A 3 -26.96 -28.95 39.11
N GLN A 4 -26.48 -28.26 38.07
CA GLN A 4 -26.73 -28.70 36.70
C GLN A 4 -25.49 -28.37 35.84
N GLU A 5 -24.67 -29.41 35.68
CA GLU A 5 -23.65 -29.56 34.63
C GLU A 5 -24.30 -29.89 33.27
N PHE A 6 -23.43 -29.99 32.25
CA PHE A 6 -23.57 -30.77 31.00
C PHE A 6 -24.29 -30.04 29.84
N LEU A 7 -23.83 -30.05 28.59
CA LEU A 7 -22.90 -30.93 27.85
C LEU A 7 -22.43 -30.23 26.56
N ASP A 8 -21.15 -30.41 26.23
CA ASP A 8 -20.63 -30.41 24.84
C ASP A 8 -21.32 -31.49 23.99
N PRO A 9 -21.50 -31.30 22.68
CA PRO A 9 -21.66 -32.41 21.75
C PRO A 9 -20.54 -32.48 20.69
N PRO A 10 -20.36 -33.67 20.09
CA PRO A 10 -19.05 -34.22 19.75
C PRO A 10 -18.73 -34.14 18.25
N GLY A 11 -17.44 -34.36 17.95
CA GLY A 11 -16.97 -34.61 16.60
C GLY A 11 -17.60 -35.83 15.95
N GLN A 12 -17.81 -35.74 14.63
CA GLN A 12 -17.90 -36.89 13.75
C GLN A 12 -17.02 -36.66 12.52
N GLN A 13 -16.21 -37.67 12.25
CA GLN A 13 -15.32 -37.85 11.12
C GLN A 13 -15.97 -38.82 10.13
N LEU A 14 -15.57 -38.72 8.85
CA LEU A 14 -15.75 -39.65 7.72
C LEU A 14 -17.02 -39.50 6.86
N ALA A 15 -16.82 -39.02 5.63
CA ALA A 15 -17.06 -39.85 4.44
C ALA A 15 -16.26 -39.30 3.23
N LEU A 16 -15.30 -40.13 2.80
CA LEU A 16 -14.65 -40.08 1.51
C LEU A 16 -15.71 -40.40 0.44
N VAL A 17 -15.96 -39.52 -0.52
CA VAL A 17 -16.68 -39.88 -1.75
C VAL A 17 -15.79 -39.53 -2.93
N GLN A 18 -15.20 -40.58 -3.50
CA GLN A 18 -14.57 -40.58 -4.80
C GLN A 18 -15.65 -40.84 -5.86
N HIS A 19 -15.87 -39.86 -6.73
CA HIS A 19 -16.37 -40.04 -8.10
C HIS A 19 -15.64 -38.97 -8.91
N GLY A 20 -14.94 -39.22 -10.01
CA GLY A 20 -15.13 -40.19 -11.06
C GLY A 20 -14.95 -39.38 -12.36
N CYS A 21 -13.85 -39.64 -13.08
CA CYS A 21 -13.47 -38.95 -14.30
C CYS A 21 -14.56 -39.06 -15.38
N GLN A 22 -14.83 -37.97 -16.11
CA GLN A 22 -15.03 -37.99 -17.57
C GLN A 22 -14.96 -36.56 -18.12
N GLY A 23 -14.08 -36.37 -19.10
CA GLY A 23 -13.88 -35.12 -19.79
C GLY A 23 -14.93 -34.84 -20.85
N SER A 24 -15.05 -33.57 -21.24
CA SER A 24 -15.51 -33.15 -22.55
C SER A 24 -14.96 -31.75 -22.84
N HIS A 25 -13.94 -31.78 -23.68
CA HIS A 25 -13.51 -30.78 -24.66
C HIS A 25 -14.54 -29.69 -25.01
N LEU A 26 -14.17 -28.42 -24.80
CA LEU A 26 -14.51 -27.33 -25.71
C LEU A 26 -13.32 -26.38 -25.83
N ASP A 27 -12.91 -26.20 -27.08
CA ASP A 27 -11.85 -25.32 -27.54
C ASP A 27 -12.16 -23.84 -27.31
N GLY A 28 -11.07 -23.10 -27.11
CA GLY A 28 -10.86 -21.82 -27.78
C GLY A 28 -11.57 -20.61 -27.21
N LEU A 29 -10.87 -19.85 -26.36
CA LEU A 29 -10.67 -18.41 -26.54
C LEU A 29 -9.40 -18.01 -25.77
N SER A 30 -8.30 -17.91 -26.52
CA SER A 30 -7.01 -17.43 -26.05
C SER A 30 -7.09 -15.91 -25.86
N GLY A 31 -7.42 -15.45 -24.65
CA GLY A 31 -7.15 -14.09 -24.20
C GLY A 31 -5.74 -13.99 -23.63
N PRO A 32 -5.05 -12.83 -23.71
CA PRO A 32 -3.71 -12.72 -23.16
C PRO A 32 -3.78 -12.89 -21.64
N SER A 33 -3.19 -13.97 -21.12
CA SER A 33 -2.92 -14.10 -19.70
C SER A 33 -1.99 -12.96 -19.29
N LEU A 34 -2.56 -11.93 -18.70
CA LEU A 34 -1.83 -10.93 -17.92
C LEU A 34 -1.15 -11.70 -16.78
N HIS A 35 0.11 -12.07 -17.00
CA HIS A 35 1.01 -12.46 -15.94
C HIS A 35 1.22 -11.22 -15.08
N PHE A 36 0.34 -11.01 -14.09
CA PHE A 36 0.64 -10.17 -12.95
C PHE A 36 1.94 -10.71 -12.37
N ARG A 37 3.02 -9.94 -12.52
CA ARG A 37 4.27 -10.26 -11.83
C ARG A 37 3.95 -10.23 -10.35
N ARG A 38 3.81 -11.41 -9.76
CA ARG A 38 3.98 -11.59 -8.32
C ARG A 38 5.38 -11.04 -8.05
N PHE A 39 5.48 -9.85 -7.47
CA PHE A 39 6.75 -9.33 -6.97
C PHE A 39 7.17 -10.27 -5.84
N SER A 40 7.86 -11.34 -6.22
CA SER A 40 8.59 -12.16 -5.26
C SER A 40 9.69 -11.26 -4.75
N VAL A 41 9.58 -10.87 -3.48
CA VAL A 41 10.66 -10.22 -2.75
C VAL A 41 11.86 -11.18 -2.83
N PRO A 42 12.95 -10.83 -3.53
CA PRO A 42 14.12 -11.69 -3.58
C PRO A 42 14.73 -11.76 -2.16
N PRO A 43 15.32 -12.89 -1.78
CA PRO A 43 16.03 -12.98 -0.50
C PRO A 43 17.16 -11.94 -0.46
N ALA A 44 17.34 -11.30 0.69
CA ALA A 44 18.31 -10.24 0.92
C ALA A 44 19.71 -10.64 0.41
N GLY A 45 20.12 -10.05 -0.71
CA GLY A 45 21.38 -10.38 -1.35
C GLY A 45 21.57 -9.66 -2.68
N ARG A 46 22.38 -8.60 -2.62
CA ARG A 46 22.87 -7.75 -3.72
C ARG A 46 21.87 -6.66 -4.14
N GLN A 47 22.18 -5.42 -3.74
CA GLN A 47 21.56 -4.22 -4.27
C GLN A 47 21.75 -4.21 -5.79
N ASP A 48 20.68 -4.48 -6.53
CA ASP A 48 20.59 -3.97 -7.89
C ASP A 48 20.33 -2.47 -7.76
N GLY A 49 21.10 -1.65 -8.47
CA GLY A 49 20.99 -0.21 -8.46
C GLY A 49 19.70 0.21 -9.18
N ARG A 50 18.54 -0.13 -8.61
CA ARG A 50 17.25 0.35 -9.07
C ARG A 50 17.21 1.84 -8.79
N MET A 51 17.59 2.59 -9.80
CA MET A 51 17.38 4.03 -9.85
C MET A 51 15.91 4.31 -9.48
N PRO A 52 15.63 5.40 -8.74
CA PRO A 52 14.26 5.82 -8.50
C PRO A 52 13.52 5.86 -9.84
N MET A 53 12.28 5.35 -9.85
CA MET A 53 11.47 5.36 -11.07
C MET A 53 11.32 6.80 -11.55
N SER A 54 11.47 7.01 -12.84
CA SER A 54 11.14 8.29 -13.46
C SER A 54 9.63 8.57 -13.32
N GLU A 55 9.25 9.83 -13.39
CA GLU A 55 7.85 10.26 -13.35
C GLU A 55 6.99 9.53 -14.40
N THR A 56 7.52 9.33 -15.61
CA THR A 56 6.82 8.57 -16.67
C THR A 56 6.61 7.10 -16.30
N GLU A 57 7.58 6.46 -15.64
CA GLU A 57 7.44 5.08 -15.17
C GLU A 57 6.44 4.97 -14.01
N LEU A 58 6.43 5.95 -13.10
CA LEU A 58 5.44 6.04 -12.03
C LEU A 58 4.04 6.22 -12.61
N LEU A 59 3.85 7.14 -13.55
CA LEU A 59 2.58 7.35 -14.25
C LEU A 59 2.10 6.12 -15.01
N ALA A 60 3.00 5.34 -15.59
CA ALA A 60 2.67 4.07 -16.22
C ALA A 60 2.23 3.02 -15.19
N LEU A 61 2.93 2.94 -14.06
CA LEU A 61 2.57 2.07 -12.94
C LEU A 61 1.20 2.43 -12.35
N LEU A 62 0.94 3.72 -12.12
CA LEU A 62 -0.35 4.19 -11.64
C LEU A 62 -1.47 3.78 -12.60
N ARG A 63 -1.29 3.96 -13.91
CA ARG A 63 -2.26 3.49 -14.92
C ARG A 63 -2.42 1.97 -14.95
N GLU A 64 -1.36 1.21 -14.71
CA GLU A 64 -1.41 -0.27 -14.63
C GLU A 64 -2.22 -0.76 -13.41
N LEU A 65 -2.07 -0.08 -12.28
CA LEU A 65 -2.76 -0.42 -11.02
C LEU A 65 -4.21 0.07 -10.98
N ASP A 66 -4.59 0.96 -11.90
CA ASP A 66 -5.90 1.58 -11.93
C ASP A 66 -6.97 0.64 -12.52
N ASP A 67 -7.70 -0.02 -11.61
CA ASP A 67 -8.85 -0.84 -11.95
C ASP A 67 -10.15 0.00 -11.89
N PRO A 68 -10.78 0.34 -13.03
CA PRO A 68 -11.99 1.15 -13.07
C PRO A 68 -13.23 0.44 -12.50
N GLU A 69 -13.21 -0.89 -12.37
CA GLU A 69 -14.30 -1.64 -11.74
C GLU A 69 -14.15 -1.67 -10.21
N ARG A 70 -13.00 -1.26 -9.68
CA ARG A 70 -12.65 -1.38 -8.27
C ARG A 70 -11.88 -0.17 -7.73
N LEU A 71 -12.65 0.79 -7.23
CA LEU A 71 -12.11 2.07 -6.78
C LEU A 71 -11.44 1.99 -5.40
N GLU A 72 -11.91 1.13 -4.50
CA GLU A 72 -11.44 1.11 -3.10
C GLU A 72 -10.35 0.05 -2.81
N TRP A 73 -10.37 -1.11 -3.49
CA TRP A 73 -9.35 -2.15 -3.33
C TRP A 73 -9.23 -3.06 -4.56
N PRO A 74 -8.04 -3.62 -4.84
CA PRO A 74 -7.81 -4.45 -6.02
C PRO A 74 -8.57 -5.80 -5.98
N LEU A 75 -8.71 -6.44 -7.14
CA LEU A 75 -9.44 -7.71 -7.32
C LEU A 75 -9.05 -8.81 -6.32
N ASN A 76 -7.76 -8.96 -6.05
CA ASN A 76 -7.19 -9.98 -5.18
C ASN A 76 -6.61 -9.38 -3.89
N TYR A 77 -7.26 -8.36 -3.34
CA TYR A 77 -6.80 -7.70 -2.11
C TYR A 77 -6.75 -8.69 -0.94
N ASP A 78 -5.54 -8.95 -0.43
CA ASP A 78 -5.30 -9.77 0.74
C ASP A 78 -5.03 -8.86 1.94
N ARG A 79 -6.07 -8.66 2.76
CA ARG A 79 -6.04 -7.82 3.96
C ARG A 79 -5.00 -8.30 4.98
N ALA A 80 -4.80 -9.61 5.11
CA ALA A 80 -3.82 -10.15 6.05
C ALA A 80 -2.39 -9.91 5.56
N ALA A 81 -2.14 -10.08 4.26
CA ALA A 81 -0.84 -9.75 3.66
C ALA A 81 -0.53 -8.25 3.76
N ALA A 82 -1.51 -7.37 3.50
CA ALA A 82 -1.37 -5.92 3.65
C ALA A 82 -1.02 -5.54 5.10
N SER A 83 -1.73 -6.09 6.08
CA SER A 83 -1.45 -5.86 7.51
C SER A 83 -0.05 -6.32 7.92
N LEU A 84 0.37 -7.50 7.46
CA LEU A 84 1.73 -7.98 7.72
C LEU A 84 2.79 -7.09 7.07
N ALA A 85 2.56 -6.59 5.85
CA ALA A 85 3.49 -5.69 5.16
C ALA A 85 3.61 -4.34 5.88
N PHE A 86 2.48 -3.72 6.20
CA PHE A 86 2.45 -2.45 6.91
C PHE A 86 3.05 -2.55 8.31
N GLY A 87 2.76 -3.63 9.05
CA GLY A 87 3.40 -3.88 10.35
C GLY A 87 4.93 -3.98 10.26
N ARG A 88 5.48 -4.53 9.17
CA ARG A 88 6.93 -4.52 8.93
C ARG A 88 7.45 -3.11 8.65
N LEU A 89 6.71 -2.29 7.93
CA LEU A 89 7.07 -0.89 7.69
C LEU A 89 7.14 -0.11 9.00
N VAL A 90 6.09 -0.18 9.83
CA VAL A 90 6.05 0.46 11.15
C VAL A 90 7.27 0.05 11.98
N ARG A 91 7.51 -1.27 12.14
CA ARG A 91 8.65 -1.76 12.92
C ARG A 91 9.99 -1.32 12.36
N ARG A 92 10.11 -1.21 11.04
CA ARG A 92 11.33 -0.74 10.40
C ARG A 92 11.58 0.74 10.72
N LEU A 93 10.57 1.59 10.56
CA LEU A 93 10.68 3.01 10.88
C LEU A 93 10.98 3.23 12.36
N GLU A 94 10.31 2.51 13.26
CA GLU A 94 10.59 2.58 14.69
C GLU A 94 12.06 2.21 15.02
N THR A 95 12.60 1.21 14.33
CA THR A 95 14.00 0.79 14.50
C THR A 95 14.96 1.84 13.97
N ASP A 96 14.72 2.37 12.77
CA ASP A 96 15.63 3.30 12.11
C ASP A 96 15.64 4.68 12.80
N PHE A 97 14.51 5.14 13.33
CA PHE A 97 14.39 6.40 14.09
C PHE A 97 14.57 6.23 15.61
N GLY A 98 14.66 4.99 16.11
CA GLY A 98 14.87 4.71 17.53
C GLY A 98 13.73 5.15 18.46
N THR A 99 12.51 5.26 17.94
CA THR A 99 11.33 5.72 18.68
C THR A 99 10.07 4.95 18.28
N GLN A 100 9.02 5.02 19.10
CA GLN A 100 7.70 4.52 18.70
C GLN A 100 7.04 5.46 17.69
N CYS A 101 6.41 4.88 16.68
CA CYS A 101 5.68 5.64 15.67
C CYS A 101 4.18 5.50 15.92
N GLU A 102 3.44 6.59 15.82
CA GLU A 102 1.99 6.53 15.77
C GLU A 102 1.54 6.02 14.41
N PHE A 103 0.50 5.20 14.35
CA PHE A 103 -0.02 4.73 13.07
C PHE A 103 -1.53 4.48 13.14
N GLU A 104 -2.15 4.63 11.98
CA GLU A 104 -3.53 4.27 11.71
C GLU A 104 -3.53 3.30 10.53
N GLN A 105 -4.44 2.32 10.55
CA GLN A 105 -4.54 1.35 9.47
C GLN A 105 -5.98 0.91 9.25
N ASP A 106 -6.21 0.46 8.04
CA ASP A 106 -7.38 -0.22 7.54
C ASP A 106 -8.66 0.63 7.65
N THR A 107 -8.54 1.89 7.24
CA THR A 107 -9.64 2.83 7.14
C THR A 107 -10.69 2.30 6.17
N GLN A 108 -11.95 2.29 6.61
CA GLN A 108 -13.08 1.90 5.78
C GLN A 108 -13.33 2.94 4.69
N ASP A 109 -13.87 2.49 3.56
CA ASP A 109 -14.30 3.35 2.44
C ASP A 109 -13.20 4.27 1.89
N SER A 110 -11.94 3.86 2.05
CA SER A 110 -10.76 4.57 1.55
C SER A 110 -9.86 3.65 0.74
N SER A 111 -9.23 4.21 -0.30
CA SER A 111 -8.16 3.54 -1.04
C SER A 111 -6.83 3.53 -0.27
N GLU A 112 -6.68 4.40 0.73
CA GLU A 112 -5.56 4.35 1.68
C GLU A 112 -5.71 3.11 2.56
N TYR A 113 -4.63 2.34 2.65
CA TYR A 113 -4.52 1.27 3.62
C TYR A 113 -4.24 1.83 5.01
N GLY A 114 -3.27 2.73 5.16
CA GLY A 114 -2.95 3.32 6.44
C GLY A 114 -1.79 4.29 6.35
N ARG A 115 -1.48 4.91 7.48
CA ARG A 115 -0.38 5.85 7.59
C ARG A 115 0.37 5.70 8.90
N VAL A 116 1.67 5.89 8.83
CA VAL A 116 2.58 5.86 9.99
C VAL A 116 3.27 7.21 10.12
N ARG A 117 3.44 7.67 11.36
CA ARG A 117 3.97 8.98 11.71
C ARG A 117 5.24 8.80 12.54
N VAL A 118 6.36 9.21 11.98
CA VAL A 118 7.60 9.41 12.73
C VAL A 118 7.45 10.73 13.48
N PRO A 119 7.57 10.73 14.81
CA PRO A 119 7.28 11.92 15.61
C PRO A 119 8.36 12.99 15.41
N ALA A 120 7.97 14.26 15.54
CA ALA A 120 8.82 15.42 15.30
C ALA A 120 10.10 15.41 16.14
N GLU A 121 10.03 14.96 17.39
CA GLU A 121 11.19 14.87 18.29
C GLU A 121 12.27 13.87 17.85
N ALA A 122 11.95 12.98 16.90
CA ALA A 122 12.88 12.00 16.36
C ALA A 122 13.48 12.42 15.01
N THR A 123 13.03 13.55 14.44
CA THR A 123 13.55 14.08 13.16
C THR A 123 14.49 15.25 13.41
N ILE A 124 15.38 15.49 12.45
CA ILE A 124 16.41 16.55 12.53
C ILE A 124 15.78 17.93 12.49
N CYS A 125 14.76 18.13 11.64
CA CYS A 125 14.09 19.42 11.46
C CYS A 125 13.02 19.70 12.53
N GLY A 126 12.68 18.73 13.39
CA GLY A 126 11.59 18.91 14.35
C GLY A 126 10.19 18.92 13.70
N THR A 127 10.08 18.41 12.47
CA THR A 127 8.82 18.20 11.75
C THR A 127 8.58 16.70 11.65
N ARG A 128 7.37 16.25 11.97
CA ARG A 128 7.03 14.82 11.83
C ARG A 128 7.11 14.39 10.36
N ILE A 129 7.40 13.12 10.11
CA ILE A 129 7.30 12.54 8.77
C ILE A 129 6.11 11.60 8.74
N VAL A 130 5.26 11.73 7.73
CA VAL A 130 4.11 10.86 7.52
C VAL A 130 4.37 10.00 6.29
N VAL A 131 4.11 8.70 6.41
CA VAL A 131 4.16 7.76 5.29
C VAL A 131 2.77 7.18 5.08
N CYS A 132 2.13 7.53 3.97
CA CYS A 132 0.84 7.02 3.56
C CYS A 132 1.03 5.77 2.69
N VAL A 133 0.20 4.74 2.87
CA VAL A 133 0.27 3.48 2.13
C VAL A 133 -1.07 3.19 1.47
N SER A 134 -1.06 2.90 0.17
CA SER A 134 -2.27 2.56 -0.58
C SER A 134 -2.65 1.08 -0.43
N LYS A 135 -3.95 0.76 -0.60
CA LYS A 135 -4.43 -0.61 -0.82
C LYS A 135 -4.05 -1.15 -2.21
N PHE A 136 -3.67 -0.27 -3.14
CA PHE A 136 -3.33 -0.61 -4.51
C PHE A 136 -1.81 -0.83 -4.63
N GLY A 137 -1.43 -2.10 -4.76
CA GLY A 137 -0.03 -2.49 -4.86
C GLY A 137 0.78 -2.13 -3.62
N SER A 138 2.08 -1.94 -3.80
CA SER A 138 2.98 -1.46 -2.75
C SER A 138 3.23 0.05 -2.90
N LEU A 139 2.22 0.85 -3.25
CA LEU A 139 2.38 2.30 -3.36
C LEU A 139 2.47 2.93 -1.97
N ALA A 140 3.39 3.87 -1.82
CA ALA A 140 3.52 4.71 -0.64
C ALA A 140 3.79 6.16 -1.06
N GLU A 141 3.49 7.10 -0.17
CA GLU A 141 3.84 8.51 -0.29
C GLU A 141 4.49 8.95 1.03
N VAL A 142 5.49 9.83 0.94
CA VAL A 142 6.23 10.37 2.08
C VAL A 142 6.05 11.89 2.08
N CYS A 143 5.48 12.41 3.16
CA CYS A 143 5.28 13.83 3.37
C CYS A 143 5.97 14.31 4.65
N ALA A 144 6.41 15.57 4.62
CA ALA A 144 6.75 16.30 5.83
C ALA A 144 5.46 16.85 6.43
N ASP A 145 5.20 16.56 7.70
CA ASP A 145 3.88 16.72 8.31
C ASP A 145 2.79 15.92 7.56
N ASN A 146 1.53 16.32 7.65
CA ASN A 146 0.41 15.65 6.98
C ASN A 146 0.45 15.86 5.46
N PRO A 147 -0.15 14.95 4.66
CA PRO A 147 -0.38 15.19 3.24
C PRO A 147 -1.04 16.56 3.00
N GLY A 148 -0.57 17.27 1.99
CA GLY A 148 -0.98 18.62 1.62
C GLY A 148 -0.38 19.74 2.46
N ALA A 149 0.48 19.45 3.44
CA ALA A 149 1.20 20.48 4.19
C ALA A 149 2.28 21.18 3.34
N PHE A 150 2.91 20.40 2.46
CA PHE A 150 3.84 20.85 1.42
C PHE A 150 3.41 20.16 0.12
N LEU A 151 3.82 20.68 -1.03
CA LEU A 151 3.68 20.02 -2.33
C LEU A 151 4.93 19.17 -2.56
N GLY A 152 5.08 18.11 -1.78
CA GLY A 152 6.16 17.14 -1.89
C GLY A 152 7.42 17.45 -1.09
N THR A 153 8.37 16.51 -1.18
CA THR A 153 9.56 16.48 -0.32
C THR A 153 10.59 17.54 -0.67
N GLU A 154 10.63 18.03 -1.92
CA GLU A 154 11.59 19.06 -2.32
C GLU A 154 11.19 20.44 -1.77
N GLU A 155 9.91 20.81 -1.80
CA GLU A 155 9.43 22.04 -1.16
C GLU A 155 9.66 22.00 0.35
N ALA A 156 9.29 20.91 1.01
CA ALA A 156 9.53 20.75 2.46
C ALA A 156 11.01 20.90 2.84
N ARG A 157 11.94 20.47 1.99
CA ARG A 157 13.38 20.65 2.20
C ARG A 157 13.82 22.09 2.02
N GLN A 158 13.27 22.81 1.03
CA GLN A 158 13.57 24.22 0.80
C GLN A 158 13.07 25.12 1.95
N GLU A 159 12.02 24.68 2.65
CA GLU A 159 11.49 25.34 3.83
C GLU A 159 12.10 24.86 5.16
N ASP A 160 13.20 24.10 5.13
CA ASP A 160 13.88 23.53 6.30
C ASP A 160 12.96 22.62 7.16
N ALA A 161 11.85 22.13 6.60
CA ALA A 161 10.90 21.25 7.26
C ALA A 161 11.23 19.75 7.11
N LEU A 162 12.16 19.39 6.23
CA LEU A 162 12.58 18.01 6.00
C LEU A 162 14.10 17.90 5.79
N ASP A 163 14.75 16.99 6.54
CA ASP A 163 16.17 16.70 6.35
C ASP A 163 16.37 15.58 5.31
N LEU A 164 17.44 15.70 4.52
CA LEU A 164 17.81 14.70 3.50
C LEU A 164 18.10 13.31 4.08
N SER A 165 18.68 13.24 5.27
CA SER A 165 19.06 12.00 5.94
C SER A 165 17.84 11.27 6.47
N ASP A 166 16.88 12.01 7.01
CA ASP A 166 15.60 11.46 7.47
C ASP A 166 14.78 10.96 6.27
N LEU A 167 14.71 11.73 5.19
CA LEU A 167 14.05 11.31 3.95
C LEU A 167 14.70 10.03 3.38
N ALA A 168 16.03 10.02 3.24
CA ALA A 168 16.75 8.85 2.73
C ALA A 168 16.56 7.60 3.61
N THR A 169 16.39 7.79 4.92
CA THR A 169 16.09 6.70 5.86
C THR A 169 14.72 6.07 5.56
N VAL A 170 13.69 6.90 5.37
CA VAL A 170 12.34 6.44 5.02
C VAL A 170 12.32 5.79 3.64
N GLU A 171 12.91 6.42 2.63
CA GLU A 171 12.95 5.89 1.26
C GLU A 171 13.67 4.54 1.17
N ARG A 172 14.75 4.37 1.92
CA ARG A 172 15.44 3.09 2.04
C ARG A 172 14.54 2.04 2.68
N ALA A 173 13.85 2.36 3.77
CA ALA A 173 12.92 1.45 4.42
C ALA A 173 11.80 0.98 3.47
N LEU A 174 11.22 1.92 2.70
CA LEU A 174 10.21 1.63 1.68
C LEU A 174 10.76 0.70 0.59
N SER A 175 11.90 1.06 -0.01
CA SER A 175 12.52 0.30 -1.09
C SER A 175 12.87 -1.13 -0.67
N GLU A 176 13.47 -1.32 0.52
CA GLU A 176 13.83 -2.65 1.03
C GLU A 176 12.61 -3.53 1.34
N LEU A 177 11.48 -2.92 1.68
CA LEU A 177 10.21 -3.63 1.91
C LEU A 177 9.39 -3.82 0.62
N GLY A 178 9.88 -3.31 -0.51
CA GLY A 178 9.25 -3.43 -1.82
C GLY A 178 8.13 -2.43 -2.08
N TYR A 179 8.09 -1.33 -1.33
CA TYR A 179 7.22 -0.20 -1.62
C TYR A 179 7.80 0.69 -2.73
N VAL A 180 6.92 1.33 -3.47
CA VAL A 180 7.23 2.36 -4.47
C VAL A 180 6.76 3.69 -3.91
N ASN A 181 7.71 4.58 -3.61
CA ASN A 181 7.41 5.95 -3.22
C ASN A 181 6.92 6.74 -4.46
N VAL A 182 5.76 7.38 -4.36
CA VAL A 182 5.20 8.25 -5.39
C VAL A 182 5.23 9.69 -4.87
N PRO A 183 5.89 10.64 -5.57
CA PRO A 183 5.93 12.03 -5.14
C PRO A 183 4.53 12.66 -5.09
N GLU A 184 4.31 13.52 -4.11
CA GLU A 184 3.04 14.21 -3.89
C GLU A 184 2.68 15.11 -5.07
N GLU A 185 3.66 15.73 -5.72
CA GLU A 185 3.49 16.56 -6.91
C GLU A 185 2.82 15.77 -8.05
N LEU A 186 3.14 14.49 -8.16
CA LEU A 186 2.55 13.59 -9.14
C LEU A 186 1.16 13.11 -8.69
N LEU A 187 0.98 12.88 -7.39
CA LEU A 187 -0.31 12.46 -6.84
C LEU A 187 -1.35 13.58 -6.92
N GLU A 188 -0.94 14.83 -6.77
CA GLU A 188 -1.78 16.04 -6.87
C GLU A 188 -2.01 16.49 -8.33
N SER A 189 -1.34 15.89 -9.31
CA SER A 189 -1.62 16.18 -10.71
C SER A 189 -3.02 15.70 -11.09
N ASP A 190 -3.59 16.33 -12.13
CA ASP A 190 -4.89 15.93 -12.66
C ASP A 190 -4.91 14.44 -13.00
N TYR A 191 -6.02 13.81 -12.66
CA TYR A 191 -6.24 12.40 -12.93
C TYR A 191 -6.54 12.18 -14.41
N GLU A 192 -5.72 11.35 -15.06
CA GLU A 192 -5.83 11.00 -16.49
C GLU A 192 -6.00 9.48 -16.70
N GLY A 193 -6.48 8.77 -15.68
CA GLY A 193 -6.71 7.33 -15.73
C GLY A 193 -8.12 6.93 -16.23
N PRO A 194 -8.40 5.62 -16.33
CA PRO A 194 -9.65 5.10 -16.88
C PRO A 194 -10.87 5.14 -15.93
N SER A 195 -10.69 5.37 -14.64
CA SER A 195 -11.75 5.38 -13.62
C SER A 195 -12.61 6.65 -13.70
N SER A 196 -13.93 6.50 -13.64
CA SER A 196 -14.86 7.64 -13.65
C SER A 196 -15.00 8.30 -12.27
N LEU A 197 -13.97 9.03 -11.84
CA LEU A 197 -13.89 9.65 -10.51
C LEU A 197 -14.68 10.96 -10.36
N GLU A 198 -15.12 11.55 -11.47
CA GLU A 198 -15.83 12.85 -11.51
C GLU A 198 -17.14 12.87 -10.70
N HIS A 199 -17.72 11.70 -10.43
CA HIS A 199 -18.90 11.57 -9.58
C HIS A 199 -18.61 11.81 -8.10
N PHE A 200 -17.35 11.68 -7.68
CA PHE A 200 -16.91 11.82 -6.29
C PHE A 200 -16.28 13.19 -6.02
N VAL A 201 -15.55 13.74 -7.00
CA VAL A 201 -14.88 15.04 -6.88
C VAL A 201 -14.82 15.76 -8.22
N ALA A 202 -14.94 17.08 -8.20
CA ALA A 202 -15.00 17.90 -9.42
C ALA A 202 -13.69 17.93 -10.22
N ARG A 203 -12.55 17.78 -9.55
CA ARG A 203 -11.22 17.70 -10.17
C ARG A 203 -10.44 16.54 -9.51
N PRO A 204 -10.65 15.30 -9.98
CA PRO A 204 -9.96 14.15 -9.42
C PRO A 204 -8.46 14.23 -9.71
N THR A 205 -7.67 13.76 -8.75
CA THR A 205 -6.21 13.63 -8.83
C THR A 205 -5.81 12.16 -8.68
N TRP A 206 -4.55 11.82 -8.93
CA TRP A 206 -4.04 10.47 -8.64
C TRP A 206 -4.11 10.13 -7.15
N TRP A 207 -3.99 11.13 -6.26
CA TRP A 207 -4.25 11.01 -4.82
C TRP A 207 -5.67 10.50 -4.57
N THR A 208 -6.67 11.16 -5.18
CA THR A 208 -8.08 10.79 -5.06
C THR A 208 -8.29 9.30 -5.40
N ARG A 209 -7.60 8.81 -6.44
CA ARG A 209 -7.70 7.42 -6.89
C ARG A 209 -7.11 6.42 -5.91
N PHE A 210 -5.90 6.70 -5.42
CA PHE A 210 -5.07 5.70 -4.75
C PHE A 210 -4.99 5.83 -3.23
N PHE A 211 -5.36 6.98 -2.69
CA PHE A 211 -5.37 7.24 -1.24
C PHE A 211 -6.76 7.72 -0.75
N GLY A 212 -7.61 8.17 -1.66
CA GLY A 212 -8.98 8.60 -1.35
C GLY A 212 -9.07 10.09 -1.12
N SER A 213 -10.12 10.54 -0.45
CA SER A 213 -10.27 11.96 -0.06
C SER A 213 -9.46 12.28 1.18
N MET A 214 -8.76 13.42 1.18
CA MET A 214 -8.19 14.02 2.38
C MET A 214 -9.25 14.54 3.35
#